data_AF-A0A4Y2NXJ9-F1
#
_entry.id   AF-A0A4Y2NXJ9-F1
#
_cell.length_a   1.000
_cell.length_b   1.000
_cell.length_c   1.000
_cell.angle_alpha   90.00
_cell.angle_beta   90.00
_cell.angle_gamma   90.00
#
_symmetry.space_group_name_H-M   'P 1'
#
loop_
_entity.id
_entity.type
_entity.pdbx_description
1 polymer ?
#
loop_
_entity_poly.entity_id
_entity_poly.type
_entity_poly.pdbx_seq_one_letter_code
_entity_poly.pdbx_strand_id
1 'polypeptide(L)'
;MLTSGTSFSWYRHREKEFIQFFSKEKNFVFCNDVQGLKKCFDVEYDPSEWRLFIDSSKTSFKAVLLPNGNSFTSLPLGHSVHLEENYNDLSMTFEKINYQEHRWMVVLNMS
;
A
#
# COMPACT_ATOMS: atom_id res chain seq x y z
N MET A 1 -32.14 5.20 -1.48
CA MET A 1 -32.18 5.16 0.00
C MET A 1 -31.12 4.16 0.45
N LEU A 2 -29.99 4.65 0.99
CA LEU A 2 -28.92 3.81 1.52
C LEU A 2 -29.30 3.41 2.95
N THR A 3 -29.24 2.12 3.26
CA THR A 3 -29.59 1.54 4.57
C THR A 3 -28.71 2.13 5.67
N SER A 4 -29.34 2.58 6.75
CA SER A 4 -28.66 3.15 7.93
C SER A 4 -27.94 2.05 8.71
N GLY A 5 -26.60 2.05 8.69
CA GLY A 5 -25.83 1.34 9.71
C GLY A 5 -24.48 0.74 9.32
N THR A 6 -24.15 0.55 8.02
CA THR A 6 -23.07 -0.42 7.70
C THR A 6 -22.02 -0.01 6.65
N SER A 7 -21.74 1.28 6.41
CA SER A 7 -20.63 1.65 5.50
C SER A 7 -19.55 2.56 6.09
N PHE A 8 -19.88 3.37 7.11
CA PHE A 8 -18.92 4.35 7.65
C PHE A 8 -18.24 3.94 8.97
N SER A 9 -18.96 3.24 9.85
CA SER A 9 -18.44 2.81 11.15
C SER A 9 -17.42 1.66 11.03
N TRP A 10 -17.71 0.67 10.18
CA TRP A 10 -16.81 -0.46 9.89
C TRP A 10 -15.51 -0.01 9.22
N TYR A 11 -15.58 0.91 8.25
CA TYR A 11 -14.38 1.46 7.59
C TYR A 11 -13.48 2.23 8.57
N ARG A 12 -14.06 3.08 9.44
CA ARG A 12 -13.32 3.81 10.48
C ARG A 12 -12.71 2.90 11.55
N HIS A 13 -13.34 1.76 11.85
CA HIS A 13 -12.80 0.80 12.81
C HIS A 13 -11.59 0.08 12.22
N ARG A 14 -11.71 -0.38 10.97
CA ARG A 14 -10.63 -1.03 10.23
C ARG A 14 -9.43 -0.10 10.02
N GLU A 15 -9.67 1.17 9.74
CA GLU A 15 -8.62 2.19 9.65
C GLU A 15 -7.82 2.29 10.95
N LYS A 16 -8.49 2.32 12.12
CA LYS A 16 -7.80 2.36 13.43
C LYS A 16 -6.93 1.12 13.68
N GLU A 17 -7.38 -0.05 13.26
CA GLU A 17 -6.61 -1.30 13.37
C GLU A 17 -5.41 -1.32 12.44
N PHE A 18 -5.49 -0.63 11.29
CA PHE A 18 -4.40 -0.60 10.32
C PHE A 18 -3.40 0.51 10.53
N ILE A 19 -3.76 1.63 11.19
CA ILE A 19 -2.86 2.76 11.43
C ILE A 19 -1.52 2.32 12.04
N GLN A 20 -1.51 1.29 12.88
CA GLN A 20 -0.27 0.77 13.49
C GLN A 20 0.76 0.27 12.46
N PHE A 21 0.30 -0.23 11.30
CA PHE A 21 1.16 -0.72 10.21
C PHE A 21 1.63 0.40 9.29
N PHE A 22 1.26 1.65 9.54
CA PHE A 22 1.66 2.79 8.71
C PHE A 22 2.45 3.81 9.52
N SER A 23 3.42 4.41 8.87
CA SER A 23 4.17 5.56 9.37
C SER A 23 4.15 6.69 8.36
N LYS A 24 4.32 7.91 8.86
CA LYS A 24 4.40 9.10 8.03
C LYS A 24 5.75 9.75 8.20
N GLU A 25 6.45 9.95 7.09
CA GLU A 25 7.66 10.76 7.03
C GLU A 25 7.45 11.89 6.03
N LYS A 26 7.54 13.13 6.49
CA LYS A 26 7.20 14.33 5.70
C LYS A 26 5.80 14.19 5.07
N ASN A 27 5.72 14.09 3.75
CA ASN A 27 4.48 13.96 2.98
C ASN A 27 4.18 12.53 2.53
N PHE A 28 5.00 11.56 2.93
CA PHE A 28 4.86 10.17 2.52
C PHE A 28 4.34 9.32 3.66
N VAL A 29 3.21 8.66 3.45
CA VAL A 29 2.70 7.61 4.33
C VAL A 29 3.09 6.27 3.73
N PHE A 30 3.70 5.39 4.52
CA PHE A 30 4.17 4.09 4.07
C PHE A 30 3.87 2.99 5.08
N CYS A 31 3.75 1.76 4.60
CA CYS A 31 3.60 0.59 5.43
C CYS A 31 4.95 0.26 6.09
N ASN A 32 5.00 0.32 7.41
CA ASN A 32 6.21 0.06 8.21
C ASN A 32 6.36 -1.41 8.61
N ASP A 33 5.29 -2.21 8.48
CA ASP A 33 5.26 -3.63 8.80
C ASP A 33 4.34 -4.36 7.81
N VAL A 34 4.93 -4.69 6.66
CA VAL A 34 4.24 -5.41 5.57
C VAL A 34 3.82 -6.82 6.02
N GLN A 35 4.59 -7.47 6.89
CA GLN A 35 4.30 -8.82 7.36
C GLN A 35 3.12 -8.83 8.34
N GLY A 36 3.10 -7.90 9.30
CA GLY A 36 2.00 -7.70 10.22
C GLY A 36 0.72 -7.29 9.50
N LEU A 37 0.82 -6.40 8.51
CA LEU A 37 -0.31 -6.04 7.66
C LEU A 37 -0.89 -7.30 6.99
N LYS A 38 -0.07 -8.15 6.37
CA LYS A 38 -0.54 -9.39 5.72
C LYS A 38 -1.17 -10.39 6.68
N LYS A 39 -0.57 -10.60 7.86
CA LYS A 39 -1.14 -11.46 8.91
C LYS A 39 -2.52 -10.98 9.35
N CYS A 40 -2.74 -9.66 9.40
CA CYS A 40 -4.05 -9.09 9.73
C CYS A 40 -5.13 -9.44 8.69
N PHE A 41 -4.75 -9.70 7.44
CA PHE A 41 -5.67 -10.13 6.38
C PHE A 41 -5.77 -11.66 6.24
N ASP A 42 -5.11 -12.43 7.13
CA ASP A 42 -5.06 -13.90 7.12
C ASP A 42 -4.65 -14.48 5.74
N VAL A 43 -3.71 -13.81 5.07
CA VAL A 43 -3.23 -14.23 3.75
C VAL A 43 -1.95 -15.04 3.88
N GLU A 44 -1.96 -16.27 3.35
CA GLU A 44 -0.75 -17.05 3.15
C GLU A 44 0.18 -16.31 2.17
N TYR A 45 1.41 -16.00 2.60
CA TYR A 45 2.28 -15.08 1.89
C TYR A 45 3.30 -15.79 1.01
N ASP A 46 3.03 -15.78 -0.30
CA ASP A 46 4.03 -16.03 -1.33
C ASP A 46 4.29 -14.73 -2.12
N PRO A 47 5.50 -14.13 -2.05
CA PRO A 47 5.84 -12.94 -2.82
C PRO A 47 5.56 -13.05 -4.33
N SER A 48 5.63 -14.25 -4.95
CA SER A 48 5.36 -14.38 -6.39
C SER A 48 3.90 -14.19 -6.77
N GLU A 49 2.98 -14.33 -5.81
CA GLU A 49 1.54 -14.11 -6.00
C GLU A 49 1.12 -12.63 -5.91
N TRP A 50 2.08 -11.73 -5.68
CA TRP A 50 1.83 -10.31 -5.52
C TRP A 50 2.65 -9.46 -6.49
N ARG A 51 2.02 -8.39 -6.97
CA ARG A 51 2.62 -7.35 -7.80
C ARG A 51 2.60 -6.03 -7.06
N LEU A 52 3.73 -5.33 -7.06
CA LEU A 52 3.80 -3.96 -6.58
C LEU A 52 3.34 -3.03 -7.70
N PHE A 53 2.15 -2.47 -7.55
CA PHE A 53 1.61 -1.46 -8.44
C PHE A 53 1.95 -0.07 -7.91
N ILE A 54 2.62 0.72 -8.73
CA ILE A 54 2.95 2.11 -8.45
C ILE A 54 2.25 2.97 -9.49
N ASP A 55 1.43 3.89 -8.99
CA ASP A 55 0.78 4.93 -9.77
C ASP A 55 1.39 6.27 -9.35
N SER A 56 2.09 6.91 -10.28
CA SER A 56 2.71 8.21 -10.06
C SER A 56 2.18 9.25 -11.04
N SER A 57 2.09 10.47 -10.54
CA SER A 57 1.87 11.68 -11.31
C SER A 57 2.84 12.75 -10.81
N LYS A 58 2.83 13.92 -11.45
CA LYS A 58 3.62 15.09 -11.01
C LYS A 58 3.36 15.52 -9.57
N THR A 59 2.20 15.20 -9.00
CA THR A 59 1.79 15.71 -7.69
C THR A 59 1.38 14.60 -6.74
N SER A 60 1.33 13.35 -7.16
CA SER A 60 0.86 12.27 -6.32
C SER A 60 1.59 10.96 -6.61
N PHE A 61 1.67 10.14 -5.58
CA PHE A 61 2.30 8.85 -5.62
C PHE A 61 1.45 7.88 -4.83
N LYS A 62 1.24 6.69 -5.37
CA LYS A 62 0.52 5.61 -4.69
C LYS A 62 1.21 4.28 -4.98
N ALA A 63 1.53 3.55 -3.92
CA ALA A 63 2.06 2.20 -3.98
C ALA A 63 1.08 1.21 -3.34
N VAL A 64 0.74 0.15 -4.06
CA VAL A 64 -0.25 -0.86 -3.65
C VAL A 64 0.23 -2.24 -4.06
N LEU A 65 0.07 -3.24 -3.19
CA LEU A 65 0.21 -4.64 -3.58
C LEU A 65 -1.10 -5.13 -4.19
N LEU A 66 -1.01 -5.65 -5.41
CA LEU A 66 -2.08 -6.31 -6.11
C LEU A 66 -1.83 -7.82 -6.13
N PRO A 67 -2.80 -8.65 -5.73
CA PRO A 67 -2.69 -10.09 -5.93
C PRO A 67 -2.75 -10.42 -7.43
N ASN A 68 -2.14 -11.54 -7.82
CA ASN A 68 -2.20 -12.02 -9.20
C ASN A 68 -3.61 -12.50 -9.58
N GLY A 69 -4.33 -13.10 -8.63
CA GLY A 69 -5.72 -13.51 -8.78
C GLY A 69 -6.72 -12.53 -8.14
N ASN A 70 -8.02 -12.85 -8.24
CA ASN A 70 -9.10 -12.06 -7.65
C ASN A 70 -9.49 -12.50 -6.22
N SER A 71 -8.66 -13.34 -5.58
CA SER A 71 -8.95 -13.93 -4.27
C SER A 71 -8.76 -12.95 -3.12
N PHE A 72 -7.84 -11.98 -3.26
CA PHE A 72 -7.50 -11.04 -2.19
C PHE A 72 -7.79 -9.60 -2.58
N THR A 73 -7.96 -8.75 -1.56
CA THR A 73 -8.05 -7.30 -1.77
C THR A 73 -6.65 -6.72 -1.92
N SER A 74 -6.54 -5.64 -2.70
CA SER A 74 -5.29 -4.88 -2.80
C SER A 74 -4.86 -4.34 -1.42
N LEU A 75 -3.57 -4.40 -1.11
CA LEU A 75 -3.02 -3.88 0.15
C LEU A 75 -2.28 -2.56 -0.09
N PRO A 76 -2.67 -1.46 0.58
CA PRO A 76 -1.95 -0.19 0.43
C PRO A 76 -0.56 -0.31 1.07
N LEU A 77 0.49 0.10 0.35
CA LEU A 77 1.86 0.15 0.86
C LEU A 77 2.38 1.57 1.02
N GLY A 78 1.89 2.52 0.25
CA GLY A 78 2.28 3.90 0.43
C GLY A 78 1.46 4.89 -0.37
N HIS A 79 1.46 6.13 0.08
CA HIS A 79 0.77 7.22 -0.56
C HIS A 79 1.43 8.56 -0.24
N SER A 80 1.50 9.45 -1.23
CA SER A 80 1.82 10.85 -1.06
C SER A 80 1.03 11.73 -2.03
N VAL A 81 0.76 12.96 -1.60
CA VAL A 81 0.14 14.02 -2.41
C VAL A 81 1.12 15.15 -2.75
N HIS A 82 2.42 14.95 -2.51
CA HIS A 82 3.48 15.92 -2.83
C HIS A 82 4.81 15.25 -3.22
N LEU A 83 4.84 13.94 -3.47
CA LEU A 83 6.05 13.32 -4.05
C LEU A 83 6.06 13.63 -5.53
N GLU A 84 7.21 14.12 -6.01
CA GLU A 84 7.45 14.23 -7.44
C GLU A 84 7.95 12.89 -7.95
N GLU A 85 7.63 12.54 -9.19
CA GLU A 85 8.15 11.33 -9.82
C GLU A 85 9.65 11.49 -10.13
N ASN A 86 10.49 11.36 -9.11
CA ASN A 86 11.94 11.39 -9.22
C ASN A 86 12.57 10.15 -8.58
N TYR A 87 13.83 9.89 -8.93
CA TYR A 87 14.56 8.70 -8.48
C TYR A 87 14.69 8.61 -6.96
N ASN A 88 14.88 9.73 -6.27
CA ASN A 88 15.09 9.74 -4.82
C ASN A 88 13.81 9.36 -4.07
N ASP A 89 12.67 9.87 -4.52
CA ASP A 89 11.36 9.59 -3.93
C ASP A 89 10.93 8.13 -4.14
N LEU A 90 11.22 7.57 -5.33
CA LEU A 90 11.04 6.15 -5.62
C LEU A 90 11.98 5.27 -4.78
N SER A 91 13.26 5.63 -4.70
CA SER A 91 14.26 4.91 -3.90
C SER A 91 13.87 4.86 -2.43
N MET A 92 13.47 6.00 -1.86
CA MET A 92 12.96 6.08 -0.49
C MET A 92 11.76 5.16 -0.31
N THR A 93 10.82 5.14 -1.26
CA THR A 93 9.66 4.24 -1.18
C THR A 93 10.07 2.77 -1.12
N PHE A 94 10.92 2.31 -2.03
CA PHE A 94 11.37 0.92 -2.06
C PHE A 94 12.11 0.52 -0.78
N GLU A 95 12.89 1.42 -0.21
CA GLU A 95 13.56 1.21 1.08
C GLU A 95 12.54 1.05 2.22
N LYS A 96 11.58 1.99 2.33
CA LYS A 96 10.59 2.00 3.42
C LYS A 96 9.67 0.78 3.42
N ILE A 97 9.32 0.24 2.25
CA ILE A 97 8.48 -0.96 2.13
C ILE A 97 9.30 -2.26 2.14
N ASN A 98 10.60 -2.17 2.40
CA ASN A 98 11.55 -3.28 2.43
C ASN A 98 11.50 -4.16 1.17
N TYR A 99 11.52 -3.51 -0.01
CA TYR A 99 11.34 -4.18 -1.29
C TYR A 99 12.33 -5.33 -1.53
N GLN A 100 13.57 -5.21 -1.04
CA GLN A 100 14.63 -6.20 -1.24
C GLN A 100 14.30 -7.58 -0.64
N GLU A 101 13.51 -7.64 0.44
CA GLU A 101 13.09 -8.93 1.01
C GLU A 101 12.06 -9.64 0.14
N HIS A 102 11.27 -8.89 -0.62
CA HIS A 102 10.09 -9.41 -1.28
C HIS A 102 10.26 -9.56 -2.78
N ARG A 103 11.00 -8.64 -3.41
CA ARG A 103 11.31 -8.63 -4.85
C ARG A 103 10.05 -8.83 -5.71
N TRP A 104 8.95 -8.19 -5.33
CA TRP A 104 7.70 -8.24 -6.09
C TRP A 104 7.92 -7.77 -7.52
N MET A 105 7.18 -8.34 -8.47
CA MET A 105 7.12 -7.77 -9.80
C MET A 105 6.54 -6.35 -9.71
N VAL A 106 7.26 -5.38 -10.26
CA VAL A 106 6.87 -3.96 -10.24
C VAL A 106 6.10 -3.63 -11.52
N VAL A 107 4.94 -3.02 -11.37
CA VAL A 107 4.12 -2.47 -12.45
C VAL A 107 4.04 -0.97 -12.22
N LEU A 108 4.60 -0.20 -13.14
CA LEU A 108 4.62 1.27 -13.08
C LEU A 108 3.59 1.84 -14.05
N ASN A 109 2.76 2.75 -13.55
CA ASN A 109 1.95 3.63 -14.36
C ASN A 109 2.35 5.08 -14.06
N MET A 110 2.83 5.79 -15.09
CA MET A 110 3.32 7.16 -14.99
C MET A 110 2.43 8.06 -15.86
N SER A 111 1.99 9.19 -15.31
CA SER A 111 1.06 10.13 -15.98
C SER A 111 1.52 11.59 -15.99
#